data_AF-A0A060WLB9-F1
#
_entry.id   AF-A0A060WLB9-F1
#
_cell.length_a   1.000
_cell.length_b   1.000
_cell.length_c   1.000
_cell.angle_alpha   90.00
_cell.angle_beta   90.00
_cell.angle_gamma   90.00
#
_symmetry.space_group_name_H-M   'P 1'
#
loop_
_entity.id
_entity.type
_entity.pdbx_description
1 polymer ?
#
loop_
_entity_poly.entity_id
_entity_poly.type
_entity_poly.pdbx_seq_one_letter_code
_entity_poly.pdbx_strand_id
1 'polypeptide(L)'
;MLGETTWSTLFSVSKFYFHFPILSGTNVLTTGRHVYPFSFQIPDEDMPSSFQGKCGQILYSLEAKLTRSMRFDTKAKTDFPFVSKADRSMIPYLMKPQHGTKDKDVMFFASGKISASIHIERQGYQQGEALKVRAIIVNNSTRPVTPKYYLYEKQCFYAQKKRKVHTHILKEKGDRVPAGTRQTVTQVLTIPPQLPATIFNCPILKLEYRLKVILDVKLAIDPEIKLPIVVLTATQTLGQEPPEPPVLVLSHKSQLHLSYHPPTKCLLPRQISIENCKGMEILNWAQKSVLYSTPPSYSLPCPRGR
;
A
#
# COMPACT_ATOMS: atom_id res chain seq x y z
N MET A 1 -35.43 1.79 -2.41
CA MET A 1 -33.97 2.07 -2.40
C MET A 1 -33.32 1.05 -1.47
N LEU A 2 -32.82 -0.06 -2.03
CA LEU A 2 -32.15 -1.10 -1.25
C LEU A 2 -30.69 -0.66 -1.05
N GLY A 3 -30.32 -0.41 0.20
CA GLY A 3 -28.95 -0.10 0.59
C GLY A 3 -28.06 -1.30 0.35
N GLU A 4 -26.96 -1.10 -0.39
CA GLU A 4 -25.94 -2.11 -0.62
C GLU A 4 -25.19 -2.39 0.70
N THR A 5 -25.52 -3.49 1.36
CA THR A 5 -24.77 -3.97 2.53
C THR A 5 -23.46 -4.60 2.04
N THR A 6 -22.40 -3.79 1.98
CA THR A 6 -21.04 -4.28 1.75
C THR A 6 -20.52 -4.94 3.03
N TRP A 7 -20.49 -6.28 3.06
CA TRP A 7 -19.82 -7.00 4.14
C TRP A 7 -18.32 -6.82 4.01
N SER A 8 -17.70 -6.14 4.97
CA SER A 8 -16.25 -6.09 5.13
C SER A 8 -15.82 -7.07 6.22
N THR A 9 -15.13 -8.15 5.84
CA THR A 9 -14.53 -9.05 6.83
C THR A 9 -13.22 -8.44 7.34
N LEU A 10 -13.15 -8.24 8.65
CA LEU A 10 -11.98 -7.70 9.35
C LEU A 10 -10.99 -8.83 9.68
N PHE A 11 -9.77 -8.75 9.15
CA PHE A 11 -8.66 -9.59 9.62
C PHE A 11 -7.70 -8.74 10.45
N SER A 12 -7.59 -9.02 11.75
CA SER A 12 -6.65 -8.34 12.65
C SER A 12 -5.33 -9.11 12.65
N VAL A 13 -4.22 -8.44 12.32
CA VAL A 13 -2.90 -9.10 12.25
C VAL A 13 -2.10 -8.93 13.55
N SER A 14 -2.32 -7.83 14.30
CA SER A 14 -1.67 -7.59 15.60
C SER A 14 -2.56 -6.73 16.49
N LYS A 15 -2.65 -7.06 17.78
CA LYS A 15 -3.28 -6.24 18.81
C LYS A 15 -2.28 -6.04 19.93
N PHE A 16 -1.97 -4.79 20.25
CA PHE A 16 -1.16 -4.44 21.41
C PHE A 16 -2.07 -3.86 22.49
N TYR A 17 -1.97 -4.42 23.70
CA TYR A 17 -2.77 -4.02 24.85
C TYR A 17 -1.88 -3.22 25.81
N PHE A 18 -2.24 -1.96 26.04
CA PHE A 18 -1.61 -1.14 27.07
C PHE A 18 -2.64 -0.82 28.15
N HIS A 19 -2.31 -1.18 29.39
CA HIS A 19 -3.15 -0.94 30.55
C HIS A 19 -2.58 0.24 31.34
N PHE A 20 -3.33 1.33 31.42
CA PHE A 20 -2.98 2.48 32.25
C PHE A 20 -3.99 2.58 33.38
N PRO A 21 -3.68 2.07 34.59
CA PRO A 21 -4.54 2.28 35.73
C PRO A 21 -4.55 3.77 36.08
N ILE A 22 -5.72 4.31 36.38
CA ILE A 22 -5.80 5.67 36.90
C ILE A 22 -5.25 5.64 38.33
N LEU A 23 -4.04 6.18 38.51
CA LEU A 23 -3.34 6.30 39.79
C LEU A 23 -3.90 7.41 40.69
N SER A 24 -5.18 7.75 40.59
CA SER A 24 -5.83 8.64 41.55
C SER A 24 -6.40 7.78 42.67
N GLY A 25 -5.87 7.93 43.89
CA GLY A 25 -6.24 7.15 45.08
C GLY A 25 -7.72 7.18 45.50
N THR A 26 -8.60 7.82 44.71
CA THR A 26 -10.04 7.62 44.78
C THR A 26 -10.55 7.30 43.38
N ASN A 27 -11.36 6.24 43.28
CA ASN A 27 -11.97 5.81 42.03
C ASN A 27 -13.00 6.82 41.48
N VAL A 28 -13.17 8.03 42.03
CA VAL A 28 -14.29 8.93 41.70
C VAL A 28 -13.88 10.03 40.71
N LEU A 29 -14.52 10.09 39.54
CA LEU A 29 -14.40 11.21 38.60
C LEU A 29 -15.49 12.25 38.88
N THR A 30 -15.06 13.48 39.09
CA THR A 30 -15.93 14.65 39.24
C THR A 30 -16.43 15.13 37.88
N THR A 31 -17.44 16.00 37.86
CA THR A 31 -17.87 16.66 36.63
C THR A 31 -16.76 17.57 36.11
N GLY A 32 -16.44 17.45 34.82
CA GLY A 32 -15.44 18.31 34.20
C GLY A 32 -14.70 17.64 33.05
N ARG A 33 -13.73 18.37 32.49
CA ARG A 33 -12.84 17.85 31.45
C ARG A 33 -11.67 17.14 32.10
N HIS A 34 -11.63 15.83 31.94
CA HIS A 34 -10.50 15.00 32.37
C HIS A 34 -9.62 14.67 31.18
N VAL A 35 -8.31 14.86 31.33
CA VAL A 35 -7.32 14.60 30.27
C VAL A 35 -6.32 13.59 30.82
N TYR A 36 -6.16 12.48 30.08
CA TYR A 36 -5.26 11.41 30.45
C TYR A 36 -4.17 11.30 29.38
N PRO A 37 -2.98 11.85 29.64
CA PRO A 37 -1.87 11.68 28.73
C PRO A 37 -1.48 10.22 28.67
N PHE A 38 -1.19 9.74 27.47
CA PHE A 38 -0.61 8.42 27.26
C PHE A 38 0.49 8.51 26.22
N SER A 39 1.45 7.63 26.34
CA SER A 39 2.52 7.43 25.37
C SER A 39 2.74 5.94 25.23
N PHE A 40 2.94 5.49 24.01
CA PHE A 40 3.35 4.13 23.73
C PHE A 40 4.42 4.19 22.64
N GLN A 41 5.30 3.20 22.65
CA GLN A 41 6.23 2.99 21.55
C GLN A 41 5.60 1.99 20.58
N ILE A 42 5.68 2.29 19.29
CA ILE A 42 5.35 1.31 18.27
C ILE A 42 6.43 0.22 18.35
N PRO A 43 6.06 -1.06 18.47
CA PRO A 43 7.03 -2.15 18.51
C PRO A 43 7.98 -2.09 17.31
N ASP A 44 9.25 -2.40 17.56
CA ASP A 44 10.26 -2.53 16.50
C ASP A 44 10.14 -3.89 15.80
N GLU A 45 8.94 -4.13 15.26
CA GLU A 45 8.61 -5.31 14.46
C GLU A 45 8.51 -4.92 12.98
N ASP A 46 8.66 -5.91 12.10
CA ASP A 46 8.48 -5.76 10.64
C ASP A 46 6.99 -5.54 10.30
N MET A 47 6.52 -4.33 10.55
CA MET A 47 5.14 -3.91 10.35
C MET A 47 4.98 -3.25 8.96
N PRO A 48 3.96 -3.62 8.18
CA PRO A 48 3.71 -3.04 6.86
C PRO A 48 3.17 -1.62 6.98
N SER A 49 3.50 -0.78 6.01
CA SER A 49 2.91 0.57 5.91
C SER A 49 1.39 0.51 5.79
N SER A 50 0.73 1.59 6.20
CA SER A 50 -0.68 1.81 5.91
C SER A 50 -0.91 1.80 4.40
N PHE A 51 -2.00 1.18 3.98
CA PHE A 51 -2.27 0.95 2.57
C PHE A 51 -3.76 0.97 2.31
N GLN A 52 -4.19 1.49 1.16
CA GLN A 52 -5.56 1.38 0.70
C GLN A 52 -5.55 0.99 -0.78
N GLY A 53 -6.20 -0.13 -1.10
CA GLY A 53 -6.27 -0.67 -2.46
C GLY A 53 -7.60 -1.34 -2.78
N LYS A 54 -7.68 -1.94 -3.96
CA LYS A 54 -8.89 -2.60 -4.46
C LYS A 54 -9.12 -3.98 -3.84
N CYS A 55 -8.03 -4.62 -3.40
CA CYS A 55 -8.08 -5.92 -2.74
C CYS A 55 -8.18 -5.83 -1.20
N GLY A 56 -8.01 -4.65 -0.62
CA GLY A 56 -8.06 -4.42 0.82
C GLY A 56 -7.26 -3.20 1.25
N GLN A 57 -7.20 -2.96 2.55
CA GLN A 57 -6.47 -1.87 3.17
C GLN A 57 -5.78 -2.33 4.47
N ILE A 58 -4.67 -1.69 4.83
CA ILE A 58 -3.95 -1.86 6.10
C ILE A 58 -4.15 -0.57 6.89
N LEU A 59 -4.79 -0.68 8.06
CA LEU A 59 -5.15 0.44 8.91
C LEU A 59 -4.62 0.22 10.34
N TYR A 60 -4.02 1.28 10.90
CA TYR A 60 -3.60 1.34 12.28
C TYR A 60 -4.52 2.28 13.05
N SER A 61 -5.02 1.80 14.18
CA SER A 61 -6.00 2.53 14.98
C SER A 61 -5.62 2.53 16.44
N LEU A 62 -5.90 3.65 17.10
CA LEU A 62 -5.94 3.78 18.55
C LEU A 62 -7.39 3.72 19.00
N GLU A 63 -7.72 2.79 19.90
CA GLU A 63 -9.03 2.70 20.52
C GLU A 63 -8.87 2.91 22.03
N ALA A 64 -9.64 3.83 22.60
CA ALA A 64 -9.75 4.08 24.03
C ALA A 64 -11.04 3.44 24.55
N LYS A 65 -10.92 2.61 25.58
CA LYS A 65 -12.08 2.08 26.33
C LYS A 65 -12.27 2.85 27.62
N LEU A 66 -13.53 3.12 27.96
CA LEU A 66 -13.99 3.53 29.26
C LEU A 66 -14.83 2.40 29.87
N THR A 67 -14.25 1.68 30.83
CA THR A 67 -14.95 0.66 31.63
C THR A 67 -15.59 1.32 32.85
N ARG A 68 -16.85 0.98 33.16
CA ARG A 68 -17.58 1.50 34.33
C ARG A 68 -18.33 0.37 35.03
N SER A 69 -18.29 0.32 36.35
CA SER A 69 -19.07 -0.67 37.11
C SER A 69 -20.55 -0.59 36.74
N MET A 70 -21.16 -1.76 36.48
CA MET A 70 -22.59 -1.90 36.17
C MET A 70 -23.05 -1.13 34.92
N ARG A 71 -22.14 -0.72 34.02
CA ARG A 71 -22.48 -0.11 32.73
C ARG A 71 -21.68 -0.73 31.60
N PHE A 72 -22.23 -0.63 30.38
CA PHE A 72 -21.52 -1.02 29.18
C PHE A 72 -20.32 -0.11 28.94
N ASP A 73 -19.26 -0.71 28.42
CA ASP A 73 -18.03 0.00 28.08
C ASP A 73 -18.29 0.99 26.95
N THR A 74 -17.77 2.20 27.10
CA THR A 74 -17.77 3.18 26.01
C THR A 74 -16.44 3.11 25.28
N LYS A 75 -16.46 3.20 23.95
CA LYS A 75 -15.26 3.10 23.10
C LYS A 75 -15.14 4.34 22.24
N ALA A 76 -13.93 4.86 22.09
CA ALA A 76 -13.57 5.88 21.12
C ALA A 76 -12.42 5.34 20.27
N LYS A 77 -12.45 5.52 18.95
CA LYS A 77 -11.42 5.00 18.04
C LYS A 77 -10.97 6.10 17.09
N THR A 78 -9.67 6.18 16.84
CA THR A 78 -9.06 7.05 15.83
C THR A 78 -8.03 6.27 15.03
N ASP A 79 -7.93 6.55 13.74
CA ASP A 79 -6.93 5.95 12.86
C ASP A 79 -5.72 6.87 12.71
N PHE A 80 -4.56 6.30 12.42
CA PHE A 80 -3.34 7.07 12.15
C PHE A 80 -2.52 6.44 11.01
N PRO A 81 -1.83 7.26 10.19
CA PRO A 81 -0.96 6.75 9.15
C PRO A 81 0.32 6.18 9.77
N PHE A 82 0.70 4.99 9.33
CA PHE A 82 1.96 4.35 9.67
C PHE A 82 2.78 4.09 8.42
N VAL A 83 4.05 4.48 8.43
CA VAL A 83 5.00 4.21 7.35
C VAL A 83 6.10 3.33 7.92
N SER A 84 6.22 2.13 7.35
CA SER A 84 7.29 1.20 7.70
C SER A 84 8.65 1.80 7.33
N LYS A 85 9.65 1.56 8.18
CA LYS A 85 11.04 1.91 7.87
C LYS A 85 11.58 0.85 6.92
N ALA A 86 12.21 1.29 5.82
CA ALA A 86 12.89 0.35 4.94
C ALA A 86 14.05 -0.30 5.72
N ASP A 87 14.09 -1.62 5.73
CA ASP A 87 15.22 -2.35 6.31
C ASP A 87 16.48 -2.03 5.49
N ARG A 88 17.49 -1.44 6.15
CA ARG A 88 18.77 -1.10 5.52
C ARG A 88 19.45 -2.33 4.92
N SER A 89 19.20 -3.52 5.47
CA SER A 89 19.71 -4.77 4.92
C SER A 89 19.21 -5.06 3.50
N MET A 90 18.07 -4.48 3.09
CA MET A 90 17.50 -4.66 1.76
C MET A 90 18.15 -3.77 0.70
N ILE A 91 18.86 -2.71 1.08
CA ILE A 91 19.44 -1.73 0.14
C ILE A 91 20.34 -2.40 -0.93
N PRO A 92 21.26 -3.33 -0.60
CA PRO A 92 22.06 -4.02 -1.62
C PRO A 92 21.22 -4.80 -2.63
N TYR A 93 20.12 -5.41 -2.19
CA TYR A 93 19.20 -6.14 -3.09
C TYR A 93 18.43 -5.17 -4.00
N LEU A 94 18.02 -4.02 -3.48
CA LEU A 94 17.32 -2.98 -4.24
C LEU A 94 18.22 -2.34 -5.31
N MET A 95 19.52 -2.24 -5.05
CA MET A 95 20.51 -1.67 -5.98
C MET A 95 21.03 -2.67 -7.00
N LYS A 96 20.65 -3.95 -6.89
CA LYS A 96 21.15 -4.98 -7.80
C LYS A 96 20.59 -4.76 -9.22
N PRO A 97 21.47 -4.68 -10.25
CA PRO A 97 21.03 -4.67 -11.63
C PRO A 97 20.26 -5.94 -11.98
N GLN A 98 19.27 -5.82 -12.85
CA GLN A 98 18.55 -6.98 -13.38
C GLN A 98 18.64 -7.04 -14.88
N HIS A 99 18.61 -8.28 -15.39
CA HIS A 99 18.50 -8.52 -16.81
C HIS A 99 17.59 -9.73 -17.06
N GLY A 100 17.00 -9.76 -18.25
CA GLY A 100 16.24 -10.91 -18.73
C GLY A 100 16.43 -11.04 -20.22
N THR A 101 16.61 -12.28 -20.69
CA THR A 101 16.77 -12.58 -22.11
C THR A 101 15.68 -13.53 -22.57
N LYS A 102 15.24 -13.39 -23.82
CA LYS A 102 14.28 -14.29 -24.44
C LYS A 102 14.56 -14.41 -25.93
N ASP A 103 14.68 -15.65 -26.38
CA ASP A 103 14.74 -16.03 -27.77
C ASP A 103 13.43 -16.67 -28.19
N LYS A 104 12.99 -16.37 -29.42
CA LYS A 104 11.78 -16.93 -30.01
C LYS A 104 11.98 -17.15 -31.50
N ASP A 105 11.88 -18.40 -31.91
CA ASP A 105 11.71 -18.75 -33.31
C ASP A 105 10.25 -18.54 -33.71
N VAL A 106 10.06 -17.88 -34.85
CA VAL A 106 8.74 -17.61 -35.42
C VAL A 106 8.63 -18.40 -36.71
N MET A 107 7.66 -19.31 -36.75
CA MET A 107 7.34 -20.12 -37.92
C MET A 107 6.24 -19.44 -38.74
N PHE A 108 6.10 -19.83 -40.01
CA PHE A 108 5.12 -19.28 -40.97
C PHE A 108 5.34 -17.78 -41.25
N PHE A 109 4.31 -17.02 -41.61
CA PHE A 109 4.30 -15.67 -42.22
C PHE A 109 5.34 -14.62 -41.77
N ALA A 110 6.01 -14.77 -40.63
CA ALA A 110 7.07 -13.89 -40.11
C ALA A 110 8.47 -14.51 -40.07
N SER A 111 8.64 -15.76 -40.53
CA SER A 111 9.82 -16.64 -40.53
C SER A 111 11.13 -16.02 -40.04
N GLY A 112 11.72 -16.61 -38.99
CA GLY A 112 13.06 -16.29 -38.49
C GLY A 112 13.13 -16.23 -36.97
N LYS A 113 14.23 -15.70 -36.43
CA LYS A 113 14.50 -15.66 -34.98
C LYS A 113 14.44 -14.24 -34.44
N ILE A 114 13.74 -14.08 -33.31
CA ILE A 114 13.72 -12.82 -32.56
C ILE A 114 14.37 -13.07 -31.20
N SER A 115 15.36 -12.26 -30.86
CA SER A 115 16.04 -12.27 -29.56
C SER A 115 15.88 -10.91 -28.88
N ALA A 116 15.53 -10.91 -27.60
CA ALA A 116 15.49 -9.69 -26.80
C ALA A 116 16.24 -9.86 -25.48
N SER A 117 16.97 -8.82 -25.10
CA SER A 117 17.67 -8.71 -23.82
C SER A 117 17.31 -7.38 -23.17
N ILE A 118 16.63 -7.44 -22.04
CA ILE A 118 16.18 -6.29 -21.27
C ILE A 118 17.07 -6.12 -20.05
N HIS A 119 17.54 -4.90 -19.80
CA HIS A 119 18.40 -4.55 -18.67
C HIS A 119 17.82 -3.34 -17.93
N ILE A 120 17.87 -3.40 -16.61
CA ILE A 120 17.58 -2.28 -15.72
C ILE A 120 18.71 -2.15 -14.71
N GLU A 121 19.03 -0.91 -14.34
CA GLU A 121 20.20 -0.59 -13.51
C GLU A 121 20.03 -1.09 -12.07
N ARG A 122 18.78 -1.14 -11.58
CA ARG A 122 18.43 -1.53 -10.23
C ARG A 122 17.02 -2.08 -10.12
N GLN A 123 16.68 -2.65 -8.96
CA GLN A 123 15.39 -3.23 -8.66
C GLN A 123 14.44 -2.26 -7.93
N GLY A 124 14.99 -1.39 -7.08
CA GLY A 124 14.24 -0.45 -6.25
C GLY A 124 14.18 0.95 -6.85
N TYR A 125 12.99 1.53 -6.90
CA TYR A 125 12.72 2.88 -7.40
C TYR A 125 11.80 3.62 -6.45
N GLN A 126 12.00 4.92 -6.29
CA GLN A 126 11.09 5.77 -5.54
C GLN A 126 9.90 6.20 -6.39
N GLN A 127 8.79 6.51 -5.73
CA GLN A 127 7.66 7.23 -6.33
C GLN A 127 8.15 8.52 -7.02
N GLY A 128 7.75 8.73 -8.28
CA GLY A 128 8.18 9.86 -9.12
C GLY A 128 9.48 9.64 -9.88
N GLU A 129 10.21 8.56 -9.61
CA GLU A 129 11.52 8.33 -10.22
C GLU A 129 11.43 7.75 -11.64
N ALA A 130 12.44 8.03 -12.46
CA ALA A 130 12.61 7.48 -13.79
C ALA A 130 13.26 6.08 -13.78
N LEU A 131 12.52 5.08 -14.26
CA LEU A 131 12.98 3.73 -14.56
C LEU A 131 13.52 3.67 -16.01
N LYS A 132 14.84 3.60 -16.15
CA LYS A 132 15.51 3.42 -17.46
C LYS A 132 15.58 1.94 -17.82
N VAL A 133 15.00 1.60 -18.98
CA VAL A 133 14.95 0.24 -19.52
C VAL A 133 15.76 0.17 -20.79
N ARG A 134 16.91 -0.51 -20.73
CA ARG A 134 17.74 -0.75 -21.93
C ARG A 134 17.33 -2.07 -22.57
N ALA A 135 16.74 -1.98 -23.76
CA ALA A 135 16.32 -3.11 -24.57
C ALA A 135 17.25 -3.31 -25.76
N ILE A 136 17.88 -4.48 -25.86
CA ILE A 136 18.59 -4.93 -27.06
C ILE A 136 17.67 -5.92 -27.77
N ILE A 137 17.28 -5.61 -29.00
CA ILE A 137 16.40 -6.45 -29.81
C ILE A 137 17.14 -6.81 -31.10
N VAL A 138 17.26 -8.11 -31.36
CA VAL A 138 17.78 -8.66 -32.62
C VAL A 138 16.62 -9.32 -33.33
N ASN A 139 16.18 -8.70 -34.43
CA ASN A 139 15.05 -9.16 -35.21
C ASN A 139 15.55 -9.77 -36.52
N ASN A 140 15.89 -11.06 -36.50
CA ASN A 140 16.23 -11.82 -37.70
C ASN A 140 14.99 -12.50 -38.31
N SER A 141 13.82 -11.91 -38.13
CA SER A 141 12.57 -12.36 -38.73
C SER A 141 12.24 -11.54 -39.98
N THR A 142 11.31 -12.03 -40.80
CA THR A 142 10.84 -11.31 -42.01
C THR A 142 9.84 -10.18 -41.70
N ARG A 143 9.44 -9.99 -40.44
CA ARG A 143 8.50 -8.94 -40.03
C ARG A 143 9.08 -7.99 -39.02
N PRO A 144 8.63 -6.72 -39.03
CA PRO A 144 8.98 -5.78 -37.98
C PRO A 144 8.25 -6.11 -36.67
N VAL A 145 8.91 -5.83 -35.55
CA VAL A 145 8.40 -6.08 -34.19
C VAL A 145 8.29 -4.77 -33.41
N THR A 146 7.35 -4.67 -32.47
CA THR A 146 7.20 -3.46 -31.65
C THR A 146 7.26 -3.79 -30.16
N PRO A 147 8.28 -3.31 -29.41
CA PRO A 147 8.32 -3.50 -27.98
C PRO A 147 7.22 -2.67 -27.29
N LYS A 148 6.54 -3.30 -26.34
CA LYS A 148 5.56 -2.68 -25.44
C LYS A 148 6.03 -2.89 -24.01
N TYR A 149 6.18 -1.79 -23.28
CA TYR A 149 6.65 -1.76 -21.91
C TYR A 149 5.46 -1.57 -20.99
N TYR A 150 5.42 -2.33 -19.91
CA TYR A 150 4.35 -2.30 -18.94
C TYR A 150 4.92 -2.26 -17.53
N LEU A 151 4.49 -1.29 -16.72
CA LEU A 151 4.60 -1.40 -15.27
C LEU A 151 3.34 -2.07 -14.76
N TYR A 152 3.48 -3.33 -14.37
CA TYR A 152 2.39 -4.20 -13.92
C TYR A 152 2.31 -4.19 -12.40
N GLU A 153 1.25 -3.63 -11.86
CA GLU A 153 0.89 -3.66 -10.45
C GLU A 153 -0.02 -4.87 -10.17
N LYS A 154 0.29 -5.62 -9.12
CA LYS A 154 -0.47 -6.79 -8.69
C LYS A 154 -0.79 -6.72 -7.21
N GLN A 155 -2.06 -6.53 -6.89
CA GLN A 155 -2.60 -6.61 -5.53
C GLN A 155 -3.18 -8.02 -5.29
N CYS A 156 -2.62 -8.76 -4.35
CA CYS A 156 -3.13 -10.06 -3.94
C CYS A 156 -3.62 -10.00 -2.49
N PHE A 157 -4.81 -10.53 -2.26
CA PHE A 157 -5.34 -10.74 -0.92
C PHE A 157 -5.61 -12.24 -0.69
N TYR A 158 -5.20 -12.75 0.47
CA TYR A 158 -5.24 -14.15 0.85
C TYR A 158 -6.03 -14.29 2.15
N ALA A 159 -7.18 -14.96 2.08
CA ALA A 159 -8.01 -15.23 3.26
C ALA A 159 -8.84 -16.50 3.05
N GLN A 160 -9.05 -17.27 4.12
CA GLN A 160 -9.93 -18.45 4.10
C GLN A 160 -9.65 -19.41 2.92
N LYS A 161 -8.36 -19.65 2.61
CA LYS A 161 -7.88 -20.44 1.46
C LYS A 161 -8.28 -19.91 0.07
N LYS A 162 -8.86 -18.71 -0.01
CA LYS A 162 -9.21 -18.01 -1.26
C LYS A 162 -8.20 -16.90 -1.54
N ARG A 163 -8.02 -16.60 -2.83
CA ARG A 163 -7.14 -15.52 -3.32
C ARG A 163 -7.92 -14.56 -4.19
N LYS A 164 -7.94 -13.28 -3.83
CA LYS A 164 -8.42 -12.18 -4.69
C LYS A 164 -7.21 -11.51 -5.34
N VAL A 165 -7.27 -11.25 -6.64
CA VAL A 165 -6.20 -10.58 -7.37
C VAL A 165 -6.80 -9.39 -8.12
N HIS A 166 -6.17 -8.24 -8.00
CA HIS A 166 -6.44 -7.06 -8.81
C HIS A 166 -5.15 -6.62 -9.47
N THR A 167 -5.27 -6.14 -10.71
CA THR A 167 -4.12 -5.79 -11.55
C THR A 167 -4.36 -4.43 -12.16
N HIS A 168 -3.35 -3.58 -12.07
CA HIS A 168 -3.33 -2.27 -12.71
C HIS A 168 -2.08 -2.19 -13.59
N ILE A 169 -2.19 -1.54 -14.74
CA ILE A 169 -1.17 -1.59 -15.78
C ILE A 169 -0.96 -0.19 -16.33
N LEU A 170 0.27 0.30 -16.22
CA LEU A 170 0.75 1.45 -16.99
C LEU A 170 1.46 0.93 -18.22
N LYS A 171 1.18 1.53 -19.37
CA LYS A 171 1.65 1.05 -20.67
C LYS A 171 2.37 2.16 -21.43
N GLU A 172 3.51 1.81 -21.99
CA GLU A 172 4.25 2.64 -22.92
C GLU A 172 4.66 1.83 -24.15
N LYS A 173 4.60 2.46 -25.33
CA LYS A 173 4.90 1.80 -26.60
C LYS A 173 6.25 2.32 -27.09
N GLY A 174 7.18 1.42 -27.37
CA GLY A 174 8.47 1.77 -27.96
C GLY A 174 8.42 1.82 -29.48
N ASP A 175 9.56 2.20 -30.05
CA ASP A 175 9.74 2.31 -31.49
C ASP A 175 9.75 0.95 -32.18
N ARG A 176 9.27 0.96 -33.42
CA ARG A 176 9.19 -0.25 -34.24
C ARG A 176 10.59 -0.66 -34.69
N VAL A 177 10.93 -1.93 -34.47
CA VAL A 177 12.20 -2.53 -34.92
C VAL A 177 11.97 -3.21 -36.27
N PRO A 178 12.63 -2.75 -37.36
CA PRO A 178 12.49 -3.35 -38.69
C PRO A 178 12.98 -4.82 -38.74
N ALA A 179 12.54 -5.54 -39.77
CA ALA A 179 13.01 -6.89 -40.08
C ALA A 179 14.52 -6.87 -40.42
N GLY A 180 15.25 -7.92 -40.04
CA GLY A 180 16.68 -8.08 -40.31
C GLY A 180 17.61 -7.10 -39.58
N THR A 181 17.14 -6.44 -38.51
CA THR A 181 17.93 -5.41 -37.81
C THR A 181 18.23 -5.77 -36.36
N ARG A 182 19.29 -5.17 -35.83
CA ARG A 182 19.60 -5.12 -34.40
C ARG A 182 19.46 -3.68 -33.92
N GLN A 183 18.63 -3.48 -32.89
CA GLN A 183 18.46 -2.18 -32.26
C GLN A 183 18.74 -2.26 -30.77
N THR A 184 19.35 -1.20 -30.23
CA THR A 184 19.48 -0.97 -28.79
C THR A 184 18.76 0.32 -28.47
N VAL A 185 17.71 0.23 -27.68
CA VAL A 185 16.83 1.36 -27.32
C VAL A 185 16.80 1.50 -25.81
N THR A 186 16.84 2.73 -25.32
CA THR A 186 16.64 3.04 -23.91
C THR A 186 15.29 3.72 -23.77
N GLN A 187 14.32 3.03 -23.17
CA GLN A 187 13.01 3.58 -22.83
C GLN A 187 13.04 4.09 -21.40
N VAL A 188 12.43 5.25 -21.13
CA VAL A 188 12.32 5.79 -19.77
C VAL A 188 10.86 5.75 -19.34
N LEU A 189 10.55 4.92 -18.34
CA LEU A 189 9.23 4.88 -17.71
C LEU A 189 9.29 5.72 -16.42
N THR A 190 8.30 6.55 -16.13
CA THR A 190 8.23 7.24 -14.83
C THR A 190 7.36 6.43 -13.88
N ILE A 191 7.86 6.14 -12.67
CA ILE A 191 7.06 5.56 -11.59
C ILE A 191 6.10 6.65 -11.09
N PRO A 192 4.77 6.51 -11.23
CA PRO A 192 3.88 7.59 -10.83
C PRO A 192 3.92 7.86 -9.31
N PRO A 193 3.90 9.13 -8.89
CA PRO A 193 3.93 9.50 -7.47
C PRO A 193 2.79 8.90 -6.63
N GLN A 194 1.64 8.67 -7.25
CA GLN A 194 0.45 8.11 -6.63
C GLN A 194 0.49 6.58 -6.47
N LEU A 195 1.48 5.88 -7.03
CA LEU A 195 1.56 4.43 -6.87
C LEU A 195 1.92 4.06 -5.44
N PRO A 196 1.16 3.17 -4.77
CA PRO A 196 1.48 2.75 -3.42
C PRO A 196 2.83 2.00 -3.37
N ALA A 197 3.57 2.13 -2.26
CA ALA A 197 4.82 1.39 -2.08
C ALA A 197 4.59 -0.12 -2.03
N THR A 198 5.57 -0.91 -2.47
CA THR A 198 5.50 -2.37 -2.46
C THR A 198 5.33 -2.91 -1.03
N ILE A 199 4.49 -3.94 -0.86
CA ILE A 199 4.20 -4.53 0.45
C ILE A 199 4.73 -5.96 0.47
N PHE A 200 5.82 -6.17 1.22
CA PHE A 200 6.44 -7.50 1.43
C PHE A 200 6.08 -8.11 2.78
N ASN A 201 5.94 -7.26 3.79
CA ASN A 201 5.81 -7.59 5.21
C ASN A 201 4.34 -7.69 5.66
N CYS A 202 3.49 -8.32 4.85
CA CYS A 202 2.12 -8.62 5.22
C CYS A 202 1.71 -10.03 4.74
N PRO A 203 1.30 -10.95 5.65
CA PRO A 203 0.97 -12.33 5.27
C PRO A 203 -0.24 -12.48 4.34
N ILE A 204 -1.22 -11.59 4.49
CA ILE A 204 -2.53 -11.68 3.84
C ILE A 204 -2.72 -10.71 2.69
N LEU A 205 -1.92 -9.65 2.60
CA LEU A 205 -2.01 -8.65 1.54
C LEU A 205 -0.62 -8.44 0.92
N LYS A 206 -0.51 -8.67 -0.38
CA LYS A 206 0.72 -8.42 -1.14
C LYS A 206 0.45 -7.43 -2.24
N LEU A 207 1.34 -6.46 -2.38
CA LEU A 207 1.36 -5.52 -3.49
C LEU A 207 2.71 -5.68 -4.16
N GLU A 208 2.73 -6.15 -5.41
CA GLU A 208 3.94 -6.45 -6.18
C GLU A 208 3.96 -5.67 -7.49
N TYR A 209 5.14 -5.23 -7.93
CA TYR A 209 5.33 -4.59 -9.23
C TYR A 209 6.28 -5.41 -10.11
N ARG A 210 6.02 -5.40 -11.42
CA ARG A 210 6.91 -5.99 -12.43
C ARG A 210 6.99 -5.10 -13.65
N LEU A 211 8.20 -4.92 -14.17
CA LEU A 211 8.40 -4.47 -15.54
C LEU A 211 8.13 -5.68 -16.44
N LYS A 212 7.16 -5.55 -17.33
CA LYS A 212 6.84 -6.54 -18.36
C LYS A 212 7.13 -5.92 -19.72
N VAL A 213 7.99 -6.57 -20.50
CA VAL A 213 8.28 -6.18 -21.88
C VAL A 213 7.77 -7.26 -22.81
N ILE A 214 6.90 -6.87 -23.74
CA ILE A 214 6.32 -7.74 -24.77
C ILE A 214 6.82 -7.26 -26.13
N LEU A 215 7.29 -8.15 -27.00
CA LEU A 215 7.50 -7.79 -28.40
C LEU A 215 6.26 -8.17 -29.19
N ASP A 216 5.53 -7.18 -29.68
CA ASP A 216 4.36 -7.38 -30.53
C ASP A 216 4.79 -7.87 -31.91
N VAL A 217 4.48 -9.13 -32.21
CA VAL A 217 4.79 -9.79 -33.48
C VAL A 217 3.47 -10.18 -34.15
N LYS A 218 3.18 -9.57 -35.31
CA LYS A 218 1.96 -9.89 -36.06
C LYS A 218 1.90 -11.37 -36.40
N LEU A 219 0.76 -12.00 -36.08
CA LEU A 219 0.45 -13.41 -36.37
C LEU A 219 1.38 -14.42 -35.69
N ALA A 220 2.03 -14.04 -34.59
CA ALA A 220 2.83 -14.94 -33.77
C ALA A 220 2.52 -14.72 -32.28
N ILE A 221 2.98 -15.66 -31.45
CA ILE A 221 2.91 -15.50 -30.00
C ILE A 221 4.03 -14.55 -29.58
N ASP A 222 3.65 -13.45 -28.95
CA ASP A 222 4.58 -12.43 -28.50
C ASP A 222 5.56 -12.98 -27.44
N PRO A 223 6.88 -12.84 -27.63
CA PRO A 223 7.84 -13.12 -26.57
C PRO A 223 7.70 -12.07 -25.45
N GLU A 224 7.85 -12.54 -24.21
CA GLU A 224 7.62 -11.77 -23.01
C GLU A 224 8.75 -11.95 -21.99
N ILE A 225 9.21 -10.84 -21.42
CA ILE A 225 10.21 -10.79 -20.34
C ILE A 225 9.61 -10.04 -19.15
N LYS A 226 9.78 -10.57 -17.93
CA LYS A 226 9.33 -9.95 -16.68
C LYS A 226 10.49 -9.76 -15.73
N LEU A 227 10.66 -8.54 -15.23
CA LEU A 227 11.64 -8.18 -14.21
C LEU A 227 10.91 -7.61 -12.97
N PRO A 228 11.17 -8.11 -11.74
CA PRO A 228 10.54 -7.58 -10.54
C PRO A 228 10.98 -6.15 -10.25
N ILE A 229 10.04 -5.30 -9.81
CA ILE A 229 10.28 -3.91 -9.42
C ILE A 229 9.83 -3.72 -7.98
N VAL A 230 10.62 -2.99 -7.19
CA VAL A 230 10.24 -2.51 -5.86
C VAL A 230 10.01 -1.02 -5.92
N VAL A 231 8.81 -0.59 -5.56
CA VAL A 231 8.42 0.82 -5.43
C VAL A 231 8.53 1.21 -3.96
N LEU A 232 9.28 2.26 -3.67
CA LEU A 232 9.50 2.80 -2.33
C LEU A 232 8.78 4.13 -2.17
N THR A 233 8.37 4.43 -0.94
CA THR A 233 7.85 5.75 -0.60
C THR A 233 8.98 6.78 -0.72
N ALA A 234 8.68 8.00 -1.17
CA ALA A 234 9.68 9.07 -1.31
C ALA A 234 10.47 9.38 -0.02
N THR A 235 9.89 9.14 1.16
CA THR A 235 10.55 9.33 2.46
C THR A 235 11.52 8.21 2.84
N GLN A 236 11.51 7.08 2.13
CA GLN A 236 12.47 5.99 2.29
C GLN A 236 13.66 6.29 1.36
N THR A 237 14.52 7.22 1.77
CA THR A 237 15.65 7.65 0.95
C THR A 237 16.69 6.55 0.85
N LEU A 238 17.04 6.17 -0.38
CA LEU A 238 18.03 5.15 -0.66
C LEU A 238 19.42 5.79 -0.51
N GLY A 239 19.99 5.71 0.71
CA GLY A 239 21.35 6.19 0.98
C GLY A 239 21.50 7.64 1.47
N GLN A 240 20.44 8.28 1.99
CA GLN A 240 20.60 9.52 2.76
C GLN A 240 20.18 9.33 4.22
N GLU A 241 20.92 9.96 5.12
CA GLU A 241 20.62 10.02 6.54
C GLU A 241 19.22 10.63 6.77
N PRO A 242 18.43 10.13 7.74
CA PRO A 242 17.12 10.70 8.02
C PRO A 242 17.27 12.20 8.30
N PRO A 243 16.37 13.08 7.80
CA PRO A 243 16.29 14.42 8.35
C PRO A 243 16.10 14.30 9.86
N GLU A 244 16.89 15.05 10.63
CA GLU A 244 16.78 15.09 12.08
C GLU A 244 15.30 15.21 12.47
N PRO A 245 14.82 14.44 13.46
CA PRO A 245 13.45 14.59 13.93
C PRO A 245 13.25 16.05 14.34
N PRO A 246 12.11 16.68 13.99
CA PRO A 246 11.82 18.01 14.48
C PRO A 246 11.86 17.95 16.01
N VAL A 247 12.84 18.64 16.59
CA VAL A 247 12.93 18.82 18.03
C VAL A 247 11.70 19.63 18.41
N LEU A 248 10.72 18.99 19.05
CA LEU A 248 9.60 19.69 19.68
C LEU A 248 10.16 20.46 20.88
N VAL A 249 10.65 21.68 20.62
CA VAL A 249 10.99 22.63 21.67
C VAL A 249 9.68 23.12 22.29
N LEU A 250 9.31 22.53 23.42
CA LEU A 250 8.28 23.09 24.29
C LEU A 250 8.86 24.35 24.95
N SER A 251 8.74 25.50 24.29
CA SER A 251 8.97 26.77 24.95
C SER A 251 7.79 27.07 25.87
N HIS A 252 8.02 26.93 27.16
CA HIS A 252 7.14 27.46 28.19
C HIS A 252 7.12 28.99 28.07
N LYS A 253 6.04 29.57 27.53
CA LYS A 253 5.46 30.87 27.92
C LYS A 253 4.23 31.20 27.06
N SER A 254 3.10 31.27 27.77
CA SER A 254 2.03 32.28 27.69
C SER A 254 1.52 32.75 26.32
N GLN A 255 0.21 32.52 26.13
CA GLN A 255 -0.76 33.27 25.33
C GLN A 255 -0.32 33.82 23.96
N LEU A 256 -0.88 33.26 22.89
CA LEU A 256 -1.19 34.02 21.69
C LEU A 256 -2.62 33.75 21.22
N HIS A 257 -3.39 34.84 21.22
CA HIS A 257 -4.68 34.96 20.56
C HIS A 257 -4.42 35.08 19.06
N LEU A 258 -5.09 34.25 18.24
CA LEU A 258 -5.18 34.46 16.80
C LEU A 258 -6.62 34.20 16.36
N SER A 259 -7.25 35.29 15.91
CA SER A 259 -8.58 35.39 15.34
C SER A 259 -8.59 34.98 13.86
N TYR A 260 -9.54 34.12 13.45
CA TYR A 260 -10.08 34.11 12.08
C TYR A 260 -11.48 33.46 12.05
N HIS A 261 -12.41 34.07 11.30
CA HIS A 261 -13.84 33.75 11.20
C HIS A 261 -14.16 32.81 9.99
N PRO A 262 -15.39 32.24 9.89
CA PRO A 262 -15.66 30.86 9.42
C PRO A 262 -16.09 30.75 7.94
N PRO A 263 -16.38 29.52 7.46
CA PRO A 263 -17.78 29.27 7.10
C PRO A 263 -18.36 27.93 7.62
N THR A 264 -19.54 28.05 8.23
CA THR A 264 -20.73 27.16 8.22
C THR A 264 -20.61 25.78 7.54
N LYS A 265 -21.04 24.63 8.09
CA LYS A 265 -21.80 24.25 9.29
C LYS A 265 -21.18 22.94 9.80
N CYS A 266 -20.61 22.94 11.01
CA CYS A 266 -20.30 21.69 11.71
C CYS A 266 -21.37 21.49 12.79
N LEU A 267 -22.15 20.42 12.65
CA LEU A 267 -23.04 19.94 13.69
C LEU A 267 -22.19 19.57 14.91
N LEU A 268 -22.50 20.23 16.02
CA LEU A 268 -21.89 20.15 17.35
C LEU A 268 -21.58 18.71 17.78
N PRO A 269 -20.41 18.43 18.41
CA PRO A 269 -20.34 17.27 19.28
C PRO A 269 -21.12 17.60 20.56
N ARG A 270 -22.12 16.77 20.85
CA ARG A 270 -22.89 16.78 22.10
C ARG A 270 -21.93 16.93 23.29
N GLN A 271 -22.11 17.99 24.08
CA GLN A 271 -21.56 18.05 25.43
C GLN A 271 -22.10 16.84 26.21
N ILE A 272 -21.22 15.94 26.62
CA ILE A 272 -21.56 14.89 27.57
C ILE A 272 -21.04 15.38 28.92
N SER A 273 -21.95 15.89 29.76
CA SER A 273 -21.69 16.06 31.18
C SER A 273 -21.77 14.68 31.83
N ILE A 274 -20.72 14.26 32.53
CA ILE A 274 -20.70 13.01 33.27
C ILE A 274 -20.49 13.34 34.74
N GLU A 275 -21.58 13.23 35.52
CA GLU A 275 -21.55 13.24 36.98
C GLU A 275 -21.34 11.81 37.51
N ASN A 276 -20.50 11.70 38.55
CA ASN A 276 -20.28 10.52 39.38
C ASN A 276 -19.91 9.22 38.64
N CYS A 277 -18.63 9.04 38.33
CA CYS A 277 -18.10 7.71 37.97
C CYS A 277 -17.20 7.18 39.06
N LYS A 278 -17.45 5.95 39.54
CA LYS A 278 -16.50 5.12 40.30
C LYS A 278 -15.77 4.18 39.32
N GLY A 279 -14.45 4.25 39.29
CA GLY A 279 -13.54 3.48 38.46
C GLY A 279 -13.55 3.98 37.03
N MET A 280 -12.41 4.42 36.53
CA MET A 280 -12.20 4.57 35.10
C MET A 280 -10.91 3.85 34.74
N GLU A 281 -11.02 2.93 33.80
CA GLU A 281 -9.87 2.30 33.14
C GLU A 281 -9.79 2.91 31.75
N ILE A 282 -8.60 3.34 31.36
CA ILE A 282 -8.30 3.77 30.00
C ILE A 282 -7.45 2.68 29.37
N LEU A 283 -8.13 1.81 28.63
CA LEU A 283 -7.44 0.84 27.80
C LEU A 283 -7.11 1.53 26.48
N ASN A 284 -5.83 1.76 26.23
CA ASN A 284 -5.34 2.21 24.94
C ASN A 284 -4.98 0.98 24.10
N TRP A 285 -5.68 0.81 22.99
CA TRP A 285 -5.50 -0.31 22.09
C TRP A 285 -4.94 0.16 20.77
N ALA A 286 -3.76 -0.33 20.37
CA ALA A 286 -3.31 -0.20 18.99
C ALA A 286 -3.78 -1.44 18.21
N GLN A 287 -4.73 -1.27 17.30
CA GLN A 287 -5.24 -2.35 16.46
C GLN A 287 -4.72 -2.20 15.03
N LYS A 288 -3.97 -3.20 14.55
CA LYS A 288 -3.67 -3.39 13.13
C LYS A 288 -4.78 -4.21 12.51
N SER A 289 -5.63 -3.55 11.72
CA SER A 289 -6.73 -4.19 11.01
C SER A 289 -6.53 -4.13 9.51
N VAL A 290 -6.65 -5.30 8.86
CA VAL A 290 -6.75 -5.42 7.42
C VAL A 290 -8.22 -5.55 7.06
N LEU A 291 -8.73 -4.57 6.35
CA LEU A 291 -10.13 -4.48 5.91
C LEU A 291 -10.20 -4.79 4.42
N TYR A 292 -11.19 -5.57 3.99
CA TYR A 292 -11.48 -5.73 2.56
C TYR A 292 -12.99 -5.82 2.33
N SER A 293 -13.45 -5.36 1.16
CA SER A 293 -14.83 -5.50 0.71
C SER A 293 -14.96 -6.65 -0.29
N THR A 294 -15.99 -7.48 -0.08
CA THR A 294 -16.50 -8.39 -1.11
C THR A 294 -17.59 -7.69 -1.91
N PRO A 295 -17.61 -7.78 -3.26
CA PRO A 295 -18.80 -7.37 -4.01
C PRO A 295 -20.01 -8.21 -3.58
N PRO A 296 -21.24 -7.67 -3.67
CA PRO A 296 -22.44 -8.45 -3.37
C PRO A 296 -22.47 -9.70 -4.26
N SER A 297 -22.65 -10.86 -3.64
CA SER A 297 -22.93 -12.10 -4.35
C SER A 297 -24.33 -11.98 -4.95
N TYR A 298 -24.43 -11.83 -6.27
CA TYR A 298 -25.69 -12.02 -6.97
C TYR A 298 -26.07 -13.49 -6.82
N SER A 299 -27.04 -13.77 -5.94
CA SER A 299 -27.77 -15.02 -5.95
C SER A 299 -28.57 -15.08 -7.25
N LEU A 300 -28.13 -15.91 -8.20
CA LEU A 300 -28.98 -16.28 -9.33
C LEU A 300 -30.21 -17.03 -8.76
N PRO A 301 -31.44 -16.67 -9.16
CA PRO A 301 -32.61 -17.42 -8.74
C PRO A 301 -32.51 -18.85 -9.28
N CYS A 302 -32.70 -19.84 -8.41
CA CYS A 302 -32.85 -21.24 -8.82
C CYS A 302 -33.92 -21.37 -9.90
N PRO A 303 -33.69 -22.14 -10.97
CA PRO A 303 -34.77 -22.51 -11.87
C PRO A 303 -35.78 -23.36 -11.08
N ARG A 304 -37.03 -22.91 -11.01
CA ARG A 304 -38.15 -23.75 -10.56
C ARG A 304 -38.28 -24.89 -11.57
N GLY A 305 -37.94 -26.09 -11.13
CA GLY A 305 -38.20 -27.32 -11.86
C GLY A 305 -39.59 -27.85 -11.52
N ARG A 306 -40.34 -28.19 -12.58
CA ARG A 306 -41.70 -28.73 -12.69
C ARG A 306 -42.82 -27.70 -12.77
#